data_AF-A0A6G0W2B5-F1
#
_entry.id   AF-A0A6G0W2B5-F1
#
_cell.length_a   1.000
_cell.length_b   1.000
_cell.length_c   1.000
_cell.angle_alpha   90.00
_cell.angle_beta   90.00
_cell.angle_gamma   90.00
#
_symmetry.space_group_name_H-M   'P 1'
#
loop_
_entity.id
_entity.type
_entity.pdbx_description
1 polymer ?
#
loop_
_entity_poly.entity_id
_entity_poly.type
_entity_poly.pdbx_seq_one_letter_code
_entity_poly.pdbx_strand_id
1 'polypeptide(L)'
;MMSNNFTVLDDYTDFNKDLVAEYETYCNVESVPINGDPLGWWSSQKKNDKYPYIGNMQLLQKYLSAPASSVYSERLFSEAGLVYEAKRSQLHPEKAEQILFLHHNLNKF
;
A
#
# COMPACT_ATOMS: atom_id res chain seq x y z
N MET A 1 -35.22 -23.74 3.30
CA MET A 1 -34.44 -22.76 4.09
C MET A 1 -33.09 -23.40 4.37
N MET A 2 -32.07 -23.06 3.58
CA MET A 2 -30.73 -23.61 3.77
C MET A 2 -30.04 -22.79 4.87
N SER A 3 -29.94 -23.36 6.05
CA SER A 3 -29.01 -22.92 7.09
C SER A 3 -27.60 -23.32 6.65
N ASN A 4 -26.87 -22.38 6.05
CA ASN A 4 -25.44 -22.54 5.84
C ASN A 4 -24.74 -22.39 7.20
N ASN A 5 -24.48 -23.53 7.84
CA ASN A 5 -23.54 -23.64 8.94
C ASN A 5 -22.14 -23.39 8.36
N PHE A 6 -21.68 -22.13 8.41
CA PHE A 6 -20.29 -21.77 8.16
C PHE A 6 -19.49 -22.01 9.44
N THR A 7 -19.28 -23.27 9.80
CA THR A 7 -18.37 -23.69 10.87
C THR A 7 -16.95 -23.79 10.29
N VAL A 8 -16.30 -22.66 10.06
CA VAL A 8 -14.86 -22.58 9.73
C VAL A 8 -14.17 -21.48 10.56
N LEU A 9 -14.64 -21.22 11.79
CA LEU A 9 -13.99 -20.29 12.71
C LEU A 9 -13.43 -20.94 13.97
N ASP A 10 -13.77 -22.20 14.23
CA ASP A 10 -13.39 -22.89 15.48
C ASP A 10 -11.98 -23.53 15.43
N ASP A 11 -11.27 -23.46 14.29
CA ASP A 11 -9.93 -24.08 14.14
C ASP A 11 -8.76 -23.06 14.23
N TYR A 12 -9.07 -21.78 14.48
CA TYR A 12 -8.07 -20.70 14.69
C TYR A 12 -7.80 -20.38 16.17
N THR A 13 -8.44 -21.09 17.11
CA THR A 13 -8.80 -20.56 18.44
C THR A 13 -7.74 -20.66 19.53
N ASP A 14 -6.44 -20.60 19.21
CA ASP A 14 -5.43 -20.41 20.27
C ASP A 14 -4.28 -19.48 19.88
N PHE A 15 -3.98 -19.36 18.59
CA PHE A 15 -2.77 -18.63 18.19
C PHE A 15 -2.89 -17.10 18.30
N ASN A 16 -4.09 -16.50 18.43
CA ASN A 16 -4.18 -15.04 18.30
C ASN A 16 -5.47 -14.39 18.83
N LYS A 17 -5.98 -14.82 19.99
CA LYS A 17 -7.14 -14.16 20.63
C LYS A 17 -6.90 -12.66 20.84
N ASP A 18 -5.68 -12.28 21.20
CA ASP A 18 -5.31 -10.88 21.42
C ASP A 18 -5.24 -10.08 20.12
N LEU A 19 -4.74 -10.67 19.02
CA LEU A 19 -4.78 -10.06 17.68
C LEU A 19 -6.23 -9.86 17.20
N VAL A 20 -7.12 -10.83 17.43
CA VAL A 20 -8.52 -10.72 17.04
C VAL A 20 -9.21 -9.60 17.83
N ALA A 21 -8.98 -9.53 19.14
CA ALA A 21 -9.51 -8.44 19.98
C ALA A 21 -8.94 -7.07 19.57
N GLU A 22 -7.66 -7.00 19.21
CA GLU A 22 -7.01 -5.80 18.69
C GLU A 22 -7.62 -5.35 17.34
N TYR A 23 -7.87 -6.30 16.44
CA TYR A 23 -8.53 -6.06 15.16
C TYR A 23 -9.97 -5.55 15.35
N GLU A 24 -10.75 -6.18 16.21
CA GLU A 24 -12.11 -5.72 16.55
C GLU A 24 -12.09 -4.31 17.12
N THR A 25 -11.13 -4.01 18.00
CA THR A 25 -10.94 -2.66 18.55
C THR A 25 -10.66 -1.65 17.44
N TYR A 26 -9.82 -2.00 16.47
CA TYR A 26 -9.54 -1.16 15.30
C TYR A 26 -10.76 -0.93 14.41
N CYS A 27 -11.57 -1.97 14.15
CA CYS A 27 -12.81 -1.84 13.36
C CYS A 27 -13.83 -0.87 13.97
N ASN A 28 -13.77 -0.63 15.29
CA ASN A 28 -14.62 0.31 15.99
C ASN A 28 -14.05 1.73 16.09
N VAL A 29 -12.84 1.97 15.57
CA VAL A 29 -12.24 3.31 15.54
C VAL A 29 -12.88 4.16 14.46
N GLU A 30 -13.04 5.46 14.73
CA GLU A 30 -13.48 6.42 13.72
C GLU A 30 -12.57 6.43 12.48
N SER A 31 -13.18 6.45 11.31
CA SER A 31 -12.45 6.44 10.04
C SER A 31 -11.64 7.72 9.86
N VAL A 32 -10.42 7.57 9.33
CA VAL A 32 -9.60 8.69 8.91
C VAL A 32 -10.35 9.46 7.80
N PRO A 33 -10.37 10.81 7.82
CA PRO A 33 -11.00 11.59 6.76
C PRO A 33 -10.44 11.22 5.37
N ILE A 34 -11.23 11.39 4.32
CA ILE A 34 -10.86 11.00 2.94
C ILE A 34 -9.56 11.64 2.44
N ASN A 35 -9.23 12.84 2.94
CA ASN A 35 -8.01 13.58 2.61
C ASN A 35 -6.90 13.39 3.67
N GLY A 36 -7.10 12.51 4.65
CA GLY A 36 -6.12 12.20 5.68
C GLY A 36 -5.08 11.21 5.18
N ASP A 37 -3.95 11.15 5.89
CA ASP A 37 -2.86 10.20 5.63
C ASP A 37 -3.03 8.96 6.53
N PRO A 38 -3.40 7.79 5.98
CA PRO A 38 -3.54 6.55 6.75
C PRO A 38 -2.21 6.10 7.38
N LEU A 39 -1.07 6.30 6.70
CA LEU A 39 0.24 5.93 7.22
C LEU A 39 0.65 6.85 8.38
N GLY A 40 0.34 8.14 8.28
CA GLY A 40 0.52 9.12 9.36
C GLY A 40 -0.35 8.81 10.59
N TRP A 41 -1.59 8.36 10.39
CA TRP A 41 -2.46 7.91 11.47
C TRP A 41 -1.84 6.71 12.20
N TRP A 42 -1.46 5.66 11.47
CA TRP A 42 -0.80 4.47 12.03
C TRP A 42 0.51 4.81 12.77
N SER A 43 1.30 5.73 12.21
CA SER A 43 2.54 6.21 12.85
C SER A 43 2.26 6.91 14.19
N SER A 44 1.13 7.61 14.30
CA SER A 44 0.69 8.25 15.54
C SER A 44 0.20 7.23 16.57
N GLN A 45 -0.53 6.20 16.13
CA GLN A 45 -1.00 5.14 17.03
C GLN A 45 0.14 4.28 17.61
N LYS A 46 1.21 4.09 16.84
CA LYS A 46 2.41 3.38 17.31
C LYS A 46 3.05 4.06 18.52
N LYS A 47 3.02 5.39 18.60
CA LYS A 47 3.56 6.12 19.77
C LYS A 47 2.82 5.80 21.07
N ASN A 48 1.58 5.34 20.96
CA ASN A 48 0.71 5.00 22.08
C ASN A 48 0.72 3.50 22.40
N ASP A 49 1.53 2.70 21.69
CA ASP A 49 1.65 1.23 21.83
C ASP A 49 0.29 0.49 21.80
N LYS A 50 -0.69 1.08 21.11
CA LYS A 50 -2.09 0.63 21.14
C LYS A 50 -2.37 -0.59 20.27
N TYR A 51 -1.48 -0.85 19.29
CA TYR A 51 -1.64 -1.89 18.28
C TYR A 51 -0.33 -2.65 18.06
N PRO A 52 0.10 -3.50 19.01
CA PRO A 52 1.34 -4.27 18.89
C PRO A 52 1.34 -5.27 17.73
N TYR A 53 0.18 -5.83 17.35
CA TYR A 53 0.09 -6.86 16.32
C TYR A 53 -0.26 -6.30 14.93
N ILE A 54 -1.37 -5.57 14.80
CA ILE A 54 -1.80 -5.00 13.51
C ILE A 54 -1.04 -3.72 13.15
N GLY A 55 -0.47 -3.03 14.15
CA GLY A 55 0.30 -1.80 13.99
C GLY A 55 1.74 -2.01 13.52
N ASN A 56 2.09 -3.20 13.02
CA ASN A 56 3.43 -3.47 12.50
C ASN A 56 3.74 -2.59 11.28
N MET A 57 4.62 -1.60 11.48
CA MET A 57 4.97 -0.61 10.46
C MET A 57 5.52 -1.22 9.17
N GLN A 58 6.25 -2.34 9.24
CA GLN A 58 6.79 -2.97 8.04
C GLN A 58 5.67 -3.52 7.16
N LEU A 59 4.66 -4.13 7.78
CA LEU A 59 3.46 -4.59 7.08
C LEU A 59 2.64 -3.42 6.56
N LEU A 60 2.40 -2.40 7.39
CA LEU A 60 1.61 -1.24 7.01
C LEU A 60 2.23 -0.46 5.85
N GLN A 61 3.55 -0.24 5.87
CA GLN A 61 4.25 0.38 4.74
C GLN A 61 4.12 -0.47 3.48
N LYS A 62 4.25 -1.80 3.59
CA LYS A 62 4.11 -2.70 2.44
C LYS A 62 2.71 -2.67 1.81
N TYR A 63 1.66 -2.69 2.63
CA TYR A 63 0.28 -2.83 2.14
C TYR A 63 -0.41 -1.48 1.86
N LEU A 64 -0.04 -0.40 2.54
CA LEU A 64 -0.65 0.93 2.36
C LEU A 64 0.15 1.84 1.41
N SER A 65 1.38 1.49 1.02
CA SER A 65 2.16 2.27 0.04
C SER A 65 1.74 2.01 -1.41
N ALA A 66 1.07 0.88 -1.68
CA ALA A 66 0.70 0.52 -3.04
C ALA A 66 -0.42 1.46 -3.54
N PRO A 67 -0.28 2.10 -4.71
CA PRO A 67 -1.36 2.86 -5.31
C PRO A 67 -2.51 1.92 -5.69
N ALA A 68 -3.75 2.37 -5.51
CA ALA A 68 -4.95 1.58 -5.80
C ALA A 68 -5.14 1.23 -7.29
N SER A 69 -4.35 1.82 -8.19
CA SER A 69 -4.46 1.59 -9.64
C SER A 69 -3.11 1.59 -10.33
N SER A 70 -3.04 0.93 -11.48
CA SER A 70 -1.92 0.94 -12.42
C SER A 70 -1.78 2.26 -13.19
N VAL A 71 -2.71 3.20 -13.04
CA VAL A 71 -2.78 4.45 -13.80
C VAL A 71 -1.47 5.24 -13.74
N TYR A 72 -0.80 5.24 -12.60
CA TYR A 72 0.49 5.91 -12.45
C TYR A 72 1.57 5.27 -13.31
N SER A 73 1.64 3.93 -13.30
CA SER A 73 2.55 3.15 -14.13
C SER A 73 2.23 3.33 -15.62
N GLU A 74 0.96 3.31 -15.99
CA GLU A 74 0.52 3.54 -17.37
C GLU A 74 0.87 4.94 -17.88
N ARG A 75 0.71 5.97 -17.04
CA ARG A 75 1.15 7.33 -17.37
C ARG A 75 2.66 7.38 -17.57
N LEU A 76 3.43 6.73 -16.69
CA LEU A 76 4.88 6.61 -16.82
C LEU A 76 5.28 5.93 -18.14
N PHE A 77 4.62 4.83 -18.51
CA PHE A 77 4.90 4.13 -19.77
C PHE A 77 4.44 4.90 -21.00
N SER A 78 3.34 5.66 -20.91
CA SER A 78 2.88 6.53 -22.00
C SER A 78 3.87 7.65 -22.26
N GLU A 79 4.41 8.26 -21.20
CA GLU A 79 5.47 9.27 -21.28
C GLU A 79 6.78 8.68 -21.78
N ALA A 80 7.11 7.45 -21.35
CA ALA A 80 8.24 6.69 -21.87
C ALA A 80 8.15 6.45 -23.38
N GLY A 81 6.95 6.22 -23.92
CA GLY A 81 6.71 6.12 -25.35
C GLY A 81 7.26 7.32 -26.14
N LEU A 82 7.19 8.54 -25.58
CA LEU A 82 7.76 9.73 -26.22
C LEU A 82 9.31 9.72 -26.25
N VAL A 83 9.95 9.11 -25.24
CA VAL A 83 11.41 8.93 -25.18
C VAL A 83 11.87 7.92 -26.23
N TYR A 84 11.12 6.84 -26.40
CA TYR A 84 11.43 5.76 -27.35
C TYR A 84 11.08 6.12 -28.81
N GLU A 85 9.98 6.83 -29.05
CA GLU A 85 9.36 6.90 -30.38
C GLU A 85 9.56 8.23 -31.11
N ALA A 86 9.73 9.37 -30.42
CA ALA A 86 9.63 10.69 -31.07
C ALA A 86 10.94 11.49 -31.25
N LYS A 87 11.97 11.30 -30.41
CA LYS A 87 13.19 12.16 -30.47
C LYS A 87 14.54 11.44 -30.38
N ARG A 88 14.60 10.14 -30.05
CA ARG A 88 15.86 9.42 -29.82
C ARG A 88 15.79 7.93 -30.21
N SER A 89 15.40 7.62 -31.45
CA SER A 89 15.29 6.25 -31.97
C SER A 89 16.59 5.42 -31.94
N GLN A 90 17.73 6.02 -31.60
CA GLN A 90 19.03 5.36 -31.41
C GLN A 90 19.45 5.21 -29.94
N LEU A 91 18.58 5.54 -28.98
CA LEU A 91 18.93 5.40 -27.57
C LEU A 91 18.85 3.93 -27.15
N HIS A 92 19.92 3.43 -26.54
CA HIS A 92 19.92 2.09 -25.97
C HIS A 92 18.87 1.99 -24.83
N PRO A 93 18.12 0.88 -24.71
CA PRO A 93 17.08 0.72 -23.69
C PRO A 93 17.54 1.05 -22.27
N GLU A 94 18.75 0.64 -21.89
CA GLU A 94 19.34 0.97 -20.57
C GLU A 94 19.47 2.48 -20.33
N LYS A 95 19.87 3.25 -21.34
CA LYS A 95 19.97 4.71 -21.22
C LYS A 95 18.60 5.36 -21.15
N ALA A 96 17.60 4.79 -21.83
CA ALA A 96 16.23 5.30 -21.78
C ALA A 96 15.63 5.10 -20.40
N GLU A 97 15.84 3.93 -19.78
CA GLU A 97 15.45 3.64 -18.41
C GLU A 97 16.08 4.62 -17.42
N GLN A 98 17.39 4.87 -17.51
CA GLN A 98 18.08 5.83 -16.64
C GLN A 98 17.52 7.25 -16.77
N ILE A 99 17.25 7.70 -17.99
CA ILE A 99 16.67 9.03 -18.23
C ILE A 99 15.25 9.12 -17.66
N LEU A 100 14.43 8.08 -17.82
CA LEU A 100 13.09 8.01 -17.25
C LEU A 100 13.13 8.01 -15.73
N PHE A 101 14.02 7.23 -15.13
CA PHE A 101 14.24 7.22 -13.69
C PHE A 101 14.60 8.61 -13.17
N LEU A 102 15.58 9.28 -13.80
CA LEU A 102 15.98 10.64 -13.41
C LEU A 102 14.83 11.62 -13.58
N HIS A 103 14.18 11.64 -14.75
CA HIS A 103 13.08 12.56 -15.05
C HIS A 103 11.97 12.49 -13.98
N HIS A 104 11.61 11.27 -13.56
CA HIS A 104 10.49 11.05 -12.65
C HIS A 104 10.84 11.23 -11.16
N ASN A 105 12.12 11.14 -10.80
CA ASN A 105 12.59 11.22 -9.41
C ASN A 105 13.34 12.53 -9.09
N LEU A 106 13.75 13.33 -10.08
CA LEU A 106 14.49 14.59 -9.87
C LEU A 106 13.74 15.60 -8.98
N ASN A 107 12.40 15.60 -8.99
CA ASN A 107 11.60 16.50 -8.15
C ASN A 107 11.23 15.89 -6.78
N LYS A 108 11.67 14.65 -6.50
CA LYS A 108 11.41 13.93 -5.24
C LYS A 108 12.61 13.96 -4.28
N PHE A 109 13.73 14.52 -4.74
CA PHE A 109 14.96 14.78 -3.98
C PHE A 109 15.29 16.28 -4.05
#